data_AF-A0A197JD08-F1
#
_entry.id   AF-A0A197JD08-F1
#
_cell.length_a   1.000
_cell.length_b   1.000
_cell.length_c   1.000
_cell.angle_alpha   90.00
_cell.angle_beta   90.00
_cell.angle_gamma   90.00
#
_symmetry.space_group_name_H-M   'P 1'
#
loop_
_entity.id
_entity.type
_entity.pdbx_description
1 polymer ?
#
loop_
_entity_poly.entity_id
_entity_poly.type
_entity_poly.pdbx_seq_one_letter_code
_entity_poly.pdbx_strand_id
1 'polypeptide(L)'
;MAAKVKDSGDALEDDFQASDTEYLSDGQDGGEQFDASDDENDSANAGSKRKASSSAAPEAPKKKKQNKSKKARTEINNTPIGKRSKADQIEALNDSQDRALEHLSSIERDERRIPGSAIKDVSPFALDHTLVHLESFLKFAVEAWKSKLLVKDANATPSKYAQANRGGDGGNKGGKKDKKKPLEEVDNLPKGAPVVLIVSASGIRAVDVIRALPLFAEAAKIGKLFAKHLKVAEQVYFLENTCTHICVGTPNRIDKLISDGVLDLSRLELVLIDAHTDAKKRTILDIQEIRVDLFRMLGLEALEDKFKAGQTKLAFF
;
A
#
# COMPACT_ATOMS: atom_id res chain seq x y z
N MET A 1 56.48 -17.05 48.51
CA MET A 1 55.74 -18.31 48.76
C MET A 1 54.32 -18.06 48.26
N ALA A 2 53.77 -18.70 47.23
CA ALA A 2 54.04 -19.98 46.58
C ALA A 2 54.08 -19.85 45.04
N ALA A 3 54.89 -20.72 44.42
CA ALA A 3 54.86 -21.09 43.00
C ALA A 3 53.74 -22.16 42.79
N LYS A 4 53.35 -22.68 41.63
CA LYS A 4 53.73 -22.75 40.20
C LYS A 4 52.46 -23.35 39.52
N VAL A 5 52.17 -23.24 38.22
CA VAL A 5 52.54 -24.22 37.19
C VAL A 5 51.97 -23.71 35.85
N LYS A 6 52.83 -23.69 34.81
CA LYS A 6 52.53 -23.65 33.37
C LYS A 6 52.18 -25.06 32.88
N ASP A 7 51.38 -25.22 31.82
CA ASP A 7 51.90 -25.63 30.49
C ASP A 7 50.79 -25.74 29.40
N SER A 8 51.22 -25.56 28.14
CA SER A 8 50.83 -26.19 26.86
C SER A 8 49.36 -26.52 26.54
N GLY A 9 48.81 -26.30 25.35
CA GLY A 9 49.36 -26.14 24.00
C GLY A 9 48.26 -26.49 22.98
N ASP A 10 48.57 -26.29 21.70
CA ASP A 10 47.80 -26.58 20.47
C ASP A 10 46.62 -25.65 20.11
N ALA A 11 46.78 -24.76 19.13
CA ALA A 11 46.94 -24.96 17.68
C ALA A 11 45.60 -25.23 17.00
N LEU A 12 45.20 -24.30 16.12
CA LEU A 12 44.68 -24.53 14.77
C LEU A 12 44.36 -23.14 14.18
N GLU A 13 45.35 -22.63 13.43
CA GLU A 13 45.15 -21.66 12.35
C GLU A 13 44.33 -22.36 11.26
N ASP A 14 43.27 -21.71 10.77
CA ASP A 14 42.54 -22.20 9.59
C ASP A 14 42.70 -21.17 8.47
N ASP A 15 43.61 -21.51 7.57
CA ASP A 15 43.94 -20.86 6.31
C ASP A 15 42.74 -20.95 5.35
N PHE A 16 41.96 -19.87 5.22
CA PHE A 16 41.04 -19.75 4.09
C PHE A 16 41.82 -19.25 2.86
N GLN A 17 42.46 -20.18 2.15
CA GLN A 17 43.06 -19.93 0.85
C GLN A 17 41.97 -19.63 -0.19
N ALA A 18 42.10 -18.48 -0.85
CA ALA A 18 41.39 -18.19 -2.08
C ALA A 18 41.97 -19.06 -3.21
N SER A 19 41.12 -19.91 -3.80
CA SER A 19 41.45 -20.60 -5.05
C SER A 19 40.76 -19.91 -6.21
N ASP A 20 41.55 -19.12 -6.96
CA ASP A 20 41.33 -18.84 -8.36
C ASP A 20 41.17 -20.18 -9.12
N THR A 21 40.19 -20.25 -10.00
CA THR A 21 40.16 -21.29 -11.03
C THR A 21 39.78 -20.64 -12.35
N GLU A 22 40.81 -20.23 -13.06
CA GLU A 22 40.77 -20.10 -14.51
C GLU A 22 40.66 -21.50 -15.13
N TYR A 23 39.78 -21.65 -16.12
CA TYR A 23 39.96 -22.66 -17.17
C TYR A 23 39.91 -21.96 -18.52
N LEU A 24 41.03 -22.06 -19.22
CA LEU A 24 41.31 -21.60 -20.57
C LEU A 24 40.60 -22.47 -21.62
N SER A 25 40.11 -21.78 -22.66
CA SER A 25 40.33 -21.99 -24.11
C SER A 25 40.31 -23.40 -24.71
N ASP A 26 39.43 -23.58 -25.70
CA ASP A 26 39.72 -23.93 -27.12
C ASP A 26 38.39 -24.42 -27.73
N GLY A 27 37.94 -24.10 -28.95
CA GLY A 27 38.52 -23.46 -30.11
C GLY A 27 37.74 -23.99 -31.33
N GLN A 28 37.51 -23.13 -32.33
CA GLN A 28 37.14 -23.47 -33.73
C GLN A 28 35.78 -24.17 -33.95
N ASP A 29 35.13 -24.14 -35.09
CA ASP A 29 35.14 -23.42 -36.37
C ASP A 29 33.97 -24.08 -37.13
N GLY A 30 33.39 -23.42 -38.13
CA GLY A 30 32.40 -24.04 -39.01
C GLY A 30 31.14 -23.20 -39.19
N GLY A 31 31.27 -22.15 -39.99
CA GLY A 31 30.13 -21.70 -40.77
C GLY A 31 29.80 -22.73 -41.84
N GLU A 32 28.52 -22.98 -42.07
CA GLU A 32 28.03 -23.36 -43.40
C GLU A 32 26.71 -22.65 -43.69
N GLN A 33 26.78 -21.91 -44.79
CA GLN A 33 25.75 -21.20 -45.53
C GLN A 33 25.37 -22.12 -46.69
N PHE A 34 24.10 -22.50 -46.87
CA PHE A 34 23.47 -22.96 -48.13
C PHE A 34 21.98 -23.20 -47.79
N ASP A 35 20.97 -22.98 -48.62
CA ASP A 35 20.71 -22.16 -49.80
C ASP A 35 19.18 -22.26 -50.01
N ALA A 36 18.63 -21.30 -50.75
CA ALA A 36 17.26 -21.28 -51.19
C ALA A 36 16.96 -22.42 -52.19
N SER A 37 15.72 -22.90 -52.19
CA SER A 37 15.09 -23.41 -53.40
C SER A 37 13.59 -23.15 -53.36
N ASP A 38 13.16 -22.33 -54.31
CA ASP A 38 11.80 -22.27 -54.82
C ASP A 38 11.28 -23.67 -55.19
N ASP A 39 9.98 -23.88 -55.04
CA ASP A 39 9.24 -24.64 -56.06
C ASP A 39 7.79 -24.16 -56.11
N GLU A 40 7.42 -23.60 -57.26
CA GLU A 40 6.05 -23.39 -57.68
C GLU A 40 5.39 -24.74 -57.99
N ASN A 41 4.10 -24.89 -57.67
CA ASN A 41 3.24 -25.61 -58.60
C ASN A 41 1.80 -25.08 -58.55
N ASP A 42 1.35 -24.71 -59.73
CA ASP A 42 0.07 -24.17 -60.12
C ASP A 42 -0.83 -25.33 -60.57
N SER A 43 -2.09 -25.37 -60.14
CA SER A 43 -3.13 -25.96 -60.99
C SER A 43 -4.51 -25.43 -60.61
N ALA A 44 -5.06 -24.67 -61.55
CA ALA A 44 -6.43 -24.23 -61.65
C ALA A 44 -7.45 -25.38 -61.69
N ASN A 45 -8.66 -25.13 -61.17
CA ASN A 45 -9.87 -25.38 -61.97
C ASN A 45 -11.01 -24.42 -61.62
N ALA A 46 -11.70 -24.00 -62.66
CA ALA A 46 -12.65 -22.92 -62.74
C ALA A 46 -14.11 -23.40 -62.66
N GLY A 47 -14.99 -22.48 -62.24
CA GLY A 47 -16.32 -22.29 -62.83
C GLY A 47 -17.52 -22.91 -62.09
N SER A 48 -18.39 -22.08 -61.51
CA SER A 48 -19.48 -21.46 -62.26
C SER A 48 -20.46 -20.68 -61.36
N LYS A 49 -20.98 -19.59 -61.92
CA LYS A 49 -21.90 -18.59 -61.37
C LYS A 49 -23.31 -19.13 -61.13
N ARG A 50 -23.98 -18.67 -60.05
CA ARG A 50 -25.39 -18.21 -60.09
C ARG A 50 -25.61 -17.04 -59.13
N LYS A 51 -26.46 -16.10 -59.55
CA LYS A 51 -26.68 -14.73 -59.06
C LYS A 51 -28.12 -14.59 -58.53
N ALA A 52 -28.30 -13.70 -57.55
CA ALA A 52 -29.55 -13.05 -57.07
C ALA A 52 -30.47 -13.91 -56.17
N SER A 53 -31.12 -13.44 -55.10
CA SER A 53 -31.39 -12.08 -54.58
C SER A 53 -31.88 -12.08 -53.12
N SER A 54 -31.52 -11.03 -52.39
CA SER A 54 -32.30 -10.29 -51.37
C SER A 54 -32.92 -10.99 -50.14
N SER A 55 -32.31 -10.76 -48.97
CA SER A 55 -32.98 -10.06 -47.86
C SER A 55 -31.93 -9.48 -46.90
N ALA A 56 -31.68 -8.17 -47.03
CA ALA A 56 -30.83 -7.41 -46.13
C ALA A 56 -31.62 -7.04 -44.87
N ALA A 57 -31.28 -7.64 -43.73
CA ALA A 57 -31.61 -7.09 -42.42
C ALA A 57 -30.50 -6.12 -41.99
N PRO A 58 -30.80 -4.94 -41.44
CA PRO A 58 -29.78 -3.95 -41.10
C PRO A 58 -29.04 -4.36 -39.82
N GLU A 59 -27.80 -4.80 -39.95
CA GLU A 59 -26.86 -4.94 -38.84
C GLU A 59 -26.23 -3.59 -38.49
N ALA A 60 -26.69 -2.95 -37.41
CA ALA A 60 -25.89 -2.08 -36.53
C ALA A 60 -26.67 -1.80 -35.22
N PRO A 61 -26.04 -1.62 -34.03
CA PRO A 61 -24.65 -1.20 -33.82
C PRO A 61 -23.95 -1.84 -32.59
N LYS A 62 -23.28 -3.00 -32.71
CA LYS A 62 -22.43 -3.52 -31.62
C LYS A 62 -21.10 -2.75 -31.46
N LYS A 63 -20.51 -2.26 -32.56
CA LYS A 63 -19.23 -1.51 -32.56
C LYS A 63 -19.33 -0.11 -31.92
N LYS A 64 -20.43 0.64 -32.10
CA LYS A 64 -20.62 1.95 -31.42
C LYS A 64 -20.81 1.80 -29.91
N LYS A 65 -21.46 0.72 -29.44
CA LYS A 65 -21.69 0.48 -28.00
C LYS A 65 -20.40 0.09 -27.28
N GLN A 66 -19.58 -0.77 -27.89
CA GLN A 66 -18.24 -1.12 -27.36
C GLN A 66 -17.25 0.06 -27.35
N ASN A 67 -17.27 0.94 -28.37
CA ASN A 67 -16.41 2.13 -28.34
C ASN A 67 -16.86 3.16 -27.30
N LYS A 68 -18.17 3.30 -27.06
CA LYS A 68 -18.69 4.16 -25.98
C LYS A 68 -18.35 3.61 -24.59
N SER A 69 -18.45 2.30 -24.37
CA SER A 69 -18.09 1.70 -23.08
C SER A 69 -16.58 1.75 -22.82
N LYS A 70 -15.74 1.56 -23.85
CA LYS A 70 -14.29 1.75 -23.74
C LYS A 70 -13.93 3.20 -23.43
N LYS A 71 -14.53 4.17 -24.13
CA LYS A 71 -14.30 5.60 -23.87
C LYS A 71 -14.71 6.00 -22.44
N ALA A 72 -15.87 5.56 -21.99
CA ALA A 72 -16.34 5.80 -20.62
C ALA A 72 -15.41 5.17 -19.57
N ARG A 73 -14.94 3.94 -19.79
CA ARG A 73 -13.98 3.27 -18.89
C ARG A 73 -12.62 3.99 -18.86
N THR A 74 -12.16 4.53 -19.99
CA THR A 74 -10.96 5.38 -20.05
C THR A 74 -11.14 6.69 -19.28
N GLU A 75 -12.30 7.34 -19.38
CA GLU A 75 -12.60 8.58 -18.65
C GLU A 75 -12.67 8.35 -17.12
N ILE A 76 -13.26 7.23 -16.69
CA ILE A 76 -13.27 6.81 -15.27
C ILE A 76 -11.83 6.58 -14.78
N ASN A 77 -10.99 5.91 -15.58
CA ASN A 77 -9.61 5.63 -15.23
C ASN A 77 -8.74 6.90 -15.07
N ASN A 78 -9.08 7.97 -15.77
CA ASN A 78 -8.41 9.27 -15.62
C ASN A 78 -8.83 10.05 -14.36
N THR A 79 -9.95 9.66 -13.74
CA THR A 79 -10.40 10.25 -12.47
C THR A 79 -9.66 9.59 -11.30
N PRO A 80 -9.09 10.35 -10.34
CA PRO A 80 -8.47 9.77 -9.15
C PRO A 80 -9.43 8.83 -8.41
N ILE A 81 -8.97 7.66 -7.99
CA ILE A 81 -9.83 6.62 -7.42
C ILE A 81 -10.68 7.11 -6.24
N GLY A 82 -10.14 7.97 -5.37
CA GLY A 82 -10.88 8.54 -4.24
C GLY A 82 -12.11 9.38 -4.64
N LYS A 83 -12.15 9.90 -5.87
CA LYS A 83 -13.27 10.70 -6.39
C LYS A 83 -14.27 9.90 -7.24
N ARG A 84 -14.02 8.62 -7.48
CA ARG A 84 -14.92 7.77 -8.27
C ARG A 84 -16.14 7.37 -7.45
N SER A 85 -17.18 6.87 -8.12
CA SER A 85 -18.33 6.30 -7.40
C SER A 85 -17.92 5.11 -6.54
N LYS A 86 -18.69 4.80 -5.50
CA LYS A 86 -18.41 3.64 -4.64
C LYS A 86 -18.32 2.33 -5.46
N ALA A 87 -19.18 2.17 -6.47
CA ALA A 87 -19.17 1.00 -7.34
C ALA A 87 -17.85 0.91 -8.15
N ASP A 88 -17.40 2.04 -8.72
CA ASP A 88 -16.16 2.09 -9.49
C ASP A 88 -14.91 1.89 -8.60
N GLN A 89 -14.96 2.34 -7.34
CA GLN A 89 -13.90 2.09 -6.35
C GLN A 89 -13.80 0.59 -6.03
N ILE A 90 -14.95 -0.08 -5.86
CA ILE A 90 -15.00 -1.53 -5.63
C ILE A 90 -14.46 -2.28 -6.86
N GLU A 91 -14.88 -1.92 -8.08
CA GLU A 91 -14.37 -2.55 -9.31
C GLU A 91 -12.85 -2.37 -9.42
N ALA A 92 -12.33 -1.14 -9.20
CA ALA A 92 -10.90 -0.87 -9.27
C ALA A 92 -10.08 -1.62 -8.20
N LEU A 93 -10.62 -1.74 -6.97
CA LEU A 93 -9.99 -2.52 -5.91
C LEU A 93 -9.96 -4.00 -6.29
N ASN A 94 -11.06 -4.55 -6.80
CA ASN A 94 -11.18 -5.95 -7.20
C ASN A 94 -10.22 -6.29 -8.35
N ASP A 95 -10.21 -5.46 -9.39
CA ASP A 95 -9.28 -5.59 -10.53
C ASP A 95 -7.81 -5.56 -10.06
N SER A 96 -7.49 -4.72 -9.08
CA SER A 96 -6.15 -4.65 -8.50
C SER A 96 -5.86 -5.90 -7.65
N GLN A 97 -6.81 -6.35 -6.83
CA GLN A 97 -6.66 -7.56 -6.01
C GLN A 97 -6.40 -8.80 -6.87
N ASP A 98 -7.15 -8.97 -7.96
CA ASP A 98 -7.02 -10.12 -8.86
C ASP A 98 -5.64 -10.18 -9.52
N ARG A 99 -5.07 -9.01 -9.86
CA ARG A 99 -3.70 -8.90 -10.40
C ARG A 99 -2.63 -9.11 -9.35
N ALA A 100 -2.93 -8.83 -8.07
CA ALA A 100 -1.99 -9.06 -6.98
C ALA A 100 -1.91 -10.55 -6.61
N LEU A 101 -3.03 -11.25 -6.75
CA LEU A 101 -3.22 -12.64 -6.37
C LEU A 101 -3.36 -13.57 -7.59
N GLU A 102 -2.70 -13.23 -8.69
CA GLU A 102 -2.80 -13.98 -9.96
C GLU A 102 -2.31 -15.44 -9.84
N HIS A 103 -1.46 -15.71 -8.85
CA HIS A 103 -0.94 -17.05 -8.52
C HIS A 103 -1.96 -17.94 -7.79
N LEU A 104 -3.04 -17.36 -7.27
CA LEU A 104 -4.11 -18.09 -6.58
C LEU A 104 -5.21 -18.51 -7.57
N SER A 105 -5.91 -19.60 -7.24
CA SER A 105 -7.11 -20.01 -7.96
C SER A 105 -8.22 -18.95 -7.83
N SER A 106 -9.23 -19.02 -8.71
CA SER A 106 -10.37 -18.11 -8.63
C SER A 106 -11.13 -18.23 -7.30
N ILE A 107 -11.21 -19.45 -6.74
CA ILE A 107 -11.90 -19.72 -5.47
C ILE A 107 -11.16 -19.05 -4.32
N GLU A 108 -9.84 -19.22 -4.23
CA GLU A 108 -9.01 -18.59 -3.18
C GLU A 108 -9.03 -17.05 -3.27
N ARG A 109 -9.09 -16.50 -4.49
CA ARG A 109 -9.24 -15.05 -4.69
C ARG A 109 -10.58 -14.54 -4.17
N ASP A 110 -11.65 -15.30 -4.39
CA ASP A 110 -12.99 -14.92 -3.92
C ASP A 110 -13.13 -15.03 -2.40
N GLU A 111 -12.45 -15.99 -1.75
CA GLU A 111 -12.42 -16.11 -0.28
C GLU A 111 -11.71 -14.94 0.41
N ARG A 112 -10.66 -14.41 -0.24
CA ARG A 112 -9.88 -13.24 0.21
C ARG A 112 -10.49 -11.90 -0.23
N ARG A 113 -11.65 -11.92 -0.89
CA ARG A 113 -12.28 -10.71 -1.43
C ARG A 113 -12.64 -9.74 -0.30
N ILE A 114 -12.19 -8.50 -0.41
CA ILE A 114 -12.64 -7.44 0.48
C ILE A 114 -14.11 -7.13 0.13
N PRO A 115 -15.06 -7.28 1.08
CA PRO A 115 -16.46 -7.10 0.75
C PRO A 115 -16.76 -5.63 0.43
N GLY A 116 -17.62 -5.37 -0.56
CA GLY A 116 -18.01 -4.00 -0.94
C GLY A 116 -18.67 -3.19 0.20
N SER A 117 -19.21 -3.88 1.21
CA SER A 117 -19.73 -3.30 2.45
C SER A 117 -18.63 -2.71 3.35
N ALA A 118 -17.38 -3.18 3.23
CA ALA A 118 -16.22 -2.61 3.92
C ALA A 118 -15.75 -1.30 3.28
N ILE A 119 -16.13 -0.99 2.04
CA ILE A 119 -15.74 0.26 1.39
C ILE A 119 -16.61 1.41 1.92
N LYS A 120 -15.98 2.44 2.50
CA LYS A 120 -16.66 3.66 2.97
C LYS A 120 -17.15 4.44 1.76
N ASP A 121 -18.40 4.90 1.82
CA ASP A 121 -18.90 5.86 0.84
C ASP A 121 -18.31 7.24 1.13
N VAL A 122 -17.48 7.72 0.22
CA VAL A 122 -16.81 9.03 0.30
C VAL A 122 -17.47 10.07 -0.59
N SER A 123 -18.53 9.72 -1.34
CA SER A 123 -19.23 10.66 -2.21
C SER A 123 -19.77 11.93 -1.51
N PRO A 124 -20.14 11.92 -0.21
CA PRO A 124 -20.54 13.14 0.50
C PRO A 124 -19.38 14.09 0.83
N PHE A 125 -18.12 13.66 0.67
CA PHE A 125 -16.96 14.52 0.91
C PHE A 125 -16.69 15.42 -0.31
N ALA A 126 -17.04 16.70 -0.18
CA ALA A 126 -17.01 17.64 -1.31
C ALA A 126 -15.61 18.21 -1.65
N LEU A 127 -14.65 18.13 -0.72
CA LEU A 127 -13.34 18.74 -0.91
C LEU A 127 -12.42 17.85 -1.77
N ASP A 128 -11.40 18.46 -2.34
CA ASP A 128 -10.39 17.72 -3.08
C ASP A 128 -9.60 16.78 -2.18
N HIS A 129 -9.25 15.60 -2.71
CA HIS A 129 -8.43 14.63 -2.03
C HIS A 129 -6.95 15.02 -2.13
N THR A 130 -6.58 16.08 -1.42
CA THR A 130 -5.22 16.60 -1.34
C THR A 130 -4.79 16.67 0.12
N LEU A 131 -3.48 16.66 0.38
CA LEU A 131 -2.96 16.72 1.75
C LEU A 131 -3.48 17.93 2.56
N VAL A 132 -3.83 19.04 1.89
CA VAL A 132 -4.44 20.22 2.53
C VAL A 132 -5.77 19.90 3.20
N HIS A 133 -6.51 18.92 2.67
CA HIS A 133 -7.82 18.52 3.15
C HIS A 133 -7.83 17.17 3.88
N LEU A 134 -6.65 16.58 4.11
CA LEU A 134 -6.55 15.27 4.78
C LEU A 134 -7.18 15.29 6.17
N GLU A 135 -6.95 16.32 6.97
CA GLU A 135 -7.57 16.40 8.30
C GLU A 135 -9.09 16.52 8.21
N SER A 136 -9.60 17.30 7.25
CA SER A 136 -11.04 17.41 6.99
C SER A 136 -11.62 16.08 6.56
N PHE A 137 -10.90 15.31 5.74
CA PHE A 137 -11.30 13.98 5.33
C PHE A 137 -11.39 13.03 6.52
N LEU A 138 -10.38 13.02 7.42
CA LEU A 138 -10.43 12.15 8.61
C LEU A 138 -11.60 12.50 9.54
N LYS A 139 -11.91 13.80 9.69
CA LYS A 139 -13.09 14.26 10.46
C LYS A 139 -14.41 13.79 9.85
N PHE A 140 -14.46 13.65 8.53
CA PHE A 140 -15.61 13.12 7.80
C PHE A 140 -15.70 11.59 7.88
N ALA A 141 -14.57 10.90 7.69
CA ALA A 141 -14.52 9.46 7.54
C ALA A 141 -14.68 8.70 8.87
N VAL A 142 -14.21 9.29 9.98
CA VAL A 142 -14.25 8.69 11.33
C VAL A 142 -15.40 9.26 12.14
N GLU A 143 -16.31 8.39 12.56
CA GLU A 143 -17.43 8.76 13.42
C GLU A 143 -16.93 9.10 14.83
N ALA A 144 -17.49 10.14 15.45
CA ALA A 144 -17.03 10.65 16.74
C ALA A 144 -15.51 10.92 16.80
N TRP A 145 -14.92 11.42 15.71
CA TRP A 145 -13.48 11.64 15.58
C TRP A 145 -12.86 12.45 16.72
N LYS A 146 -13.59 13.38 17.36
CA LYS A 146 -13.06 14.20 18.47
C LYS A 146 -12.70 13.34 19.68
N SER A 147 -13.60 12.49 20.15
CA SER A 147 -13.35 11.62 21.31
C SER A 147 -12.40 10.46 21.00
N LYS A 148 -12.17 10.15 19.72
CA LYS A 148 -11.29 9.05 19.30
C LYS A 148 -9.88 9.48 18.91
N LEU A 149 -9.74 10.66 18.30
CA LEU A 149 -8.49 11.15 17.70
C LEU A 149 -7.95 12.42 18.38
N LEU A 150 -8.77 13.14 19.17
CA LEU A 150 -8.38 14.36 19.89
C LEU A 150 -8.46 14.20 21.42
N VAL A 151 -7.97 13.07 21.91
CA VAL A 151 -7.81 12.79 23.35
C VAL A 151 -6.33 12.60 23.68
N LYS A 152 -5.94 12.93 24.91
CA LYS A 152 -4.58 12.70 25.41
C LYS A 152 -4.58 11.55 26.40
N ASP A 153 -3.51 10.79 26.40
CA ASP A 153 -3.24 9.83 27.47
C ASP A 153 -2.73 10.58 28.70
N ALA A 154 -3.50 10.51 29.80
CA ALA A 154 -3.16 11.14 31.07
C ALA A 154 -1.82 10.63 31.65
N ASN A 155 -1.46 9.38 31.33
CA ASN A 155 -0.24 8.73 31.80
C ASN A 155 0.92 8.82 30.80
N ALA A 156 0.78 9.62 29.73
CA ALA A 156 1.81 9.75 28.72
C ALA A 156 3.12 10.25 29.33
N THR A 157 4.12 9.36 29.43
CA THR A 157 5.45 9.75 29.91
C THR A 157 6.12 10.63 28.84
N PRO A 158 6.74 11.77 29.21
CA PRO A 158 7.56 12.54 28.28
C PRO A 158 8.72 11.68 27.77
N SER A 159 8.58 11.10 26.59
CA SER A 159 9.60 10.20 26.04
C SER A 159 10.90 10.97 25.75
N LYS A 160 12.02 10.46 26.28
CA LYS A 160 13.40 10.92 26.03
C LYS A 160 13.82 10.97 24.55
N TYR A 161 13.08 10.29 23.66
CA TYR A 161 13.26 10.37 22.20
C TYR A 161 12.56 11.58 21.56
N ALA A 162 12.02 12.52 22.35
CA ALA A 162 11.36 13.74 21.87
C ALA A 162 12.26 14.64 20.99
N GLN A 163 13.58 14.49 21.06
CA GLN A 163 14.52 15.28 20.26
C GLN A 163 14.80 14.69 18.87
N ALA A 164 14.70 13.37 18.68
CA ALA A 164 15.03 12.70 17.41
C ALA A 164 13.94 12.83 16.32
N ASN A 165 12.76 13.38 16.67
CA ASN A 165 11.63 13.54 15.75
C ASN A 165 11.40 14.99 15.29
N ARG A 166 12.27 15.93 15.66
CA ARG A 166 12.31 17.27 15.07
C ARG A 166 13.10 17.20 13.78
N GLY A 167 12.43 16.88 12.67
CA GLY A 167 12.92 17.36 11.37
C GLY A 167 13.00 18.87 11.46
N GLY A 168 14.19 19.43 11.28
CA GLY A 168 14.44 20.86 11.45
C GLY A 168 13.52 21.69 10.56
N ASP A 169 12.90 22.70 11.16
CA ASP A 169 12.39 23.86 10.44
C ASP A 169 12.34 25.06 11.39
N GLY A 170 13.20 26.04 11.12
CA GLY A 170 13.20 27.36 11.74
C GLY A 170 12.17 28.22 11.03
N GLY A 171 10.91 28.14 11.46
CA GLY A 171 9.82 28.94 10.92
C GLY A 171 9.15 29.79 12.00
N ASN A 172 9.47 31.08 12.00
CA ASN A 172 8.83 32.13 12.81
C ASN A 172 7.30 32.12 12.63
N LYS A 173 6.52 32.04 13.72
CA LYS A 173 5.06 32.23 13.70
C LYS A 173 4.61 33.17 14.82
N GLY A 174 4.60 34.46 14.50
CA GLY A 174 3.80 35.46 15.18
C GLY A 174 2.35 35.37 14.69
N GLY A 175 1.47 34.82 15.52
CA GLY A 175 0.03 34.79 15.30
C GLY A 175 -0.70 34.79 16.64
N LYS A 176 -1.73 35.63 16.77
CA LYS A 176 -2.58 35.75 17.97
C LYS A 176 -3.11 34.36 18.36
N LYS A 177 -2.80 33.94 19.60
CA LYS A 177 -3.27 32.67 20.16
C LYS A 177 -4.73 32.82 20.61
N ASP A 178 -5.64 32.25 19.84
CA ASP A 178 -6.97 31.94 20.36
C ASP A 178 -6.81 30.98 21.56
N LYS A 179 -7.52 31.26 22.67
CA LYS A 179 -7.50 30.41 23.87
C LYS A 179 -8.14 29.06 23.55
N LYS A 180 -7.34 28.11 23.04
CA LYS A 180 -7.77 26.75 22.73
C LYS A 180 -8.15 26.04 24.04
N LYS A 181 -9.36 25.48 24.11
CA LYS A 181 -9.77 24.62 25.23
C LYS A 181 -8.78 23.44 25.34
N PRO A 182 -8.39 23.02 26.56
CA PRO A 182 -7.58 21.83 26.74
C PRO A 182 -8.22 20.61 26.07
N LEU A 183 -7.39 19.72 25.51
CA LEU A 183 -7.85 18.42 25.03
C LEU A 183 -8.27 17.56 26.23
N GLU A 184 -9.26 16.71 26.01
CA GLU A 184 -9.71 15.75 27.02
C GLU A 184 -8.61 14.73 27.32
N GLU A 185 -8.39 14.46 28.60
CA GLU A 185 -7.43 13.46 29.08
C GLU A 185 -8.19 12.18 29.44
N VAL A 186 -7.69 11.06 28.95
CA VAL A 186 -8.28 9.74 29.15
C VAL A 186 -7.23 8.84 29.76
N ASP A 187 -7.60 8.14 30.84
CA ASP A 187 -6.74 7.16 31.48
C ASP A 187 -6.66 5.86 30.67
N ASN A 188 -5.49 5.23 30.72
CA ASN A 188 -5.26 3.87 30.20
C ASN A 188 -5.59 3.70 28.71
N LEU A 189 -5.29 4.71 27.88
CA LEU A 189 -5.41 4.55 26.44
C LEU A 189 -4.48 3.42 25.95
N PRO A 190 -4.98 2.48 25.12
CA PRO A 190 -4.18 1.36 24.66
C PRO A 190 -3.05 1.84 23.76
N LYS A 191 -1.88 1.23 23.96
CA LYS A 191 -0.63 1.56 23.27
C LYS A 191 -0.60 0.83 21.93
N GLY A 192 -0.03 1.47 20.90
CA GLY A 192 0.09 0.87 19.58
C GLY A 192 -1.25 0.51 18.92
N ALA A 193 -2.37 1.07 19.38
CA ALA A 193 -3.72 0.72 18.96
C ALA A 193 -4.40 1.87 18.18
N PRO A 194 -4.07 2.07 16.88
CA PRO A 194 -4.62 3.14 16.08
C PRO A 194 -6.12 2.97 15.78
N VAL A 195 -6.81 4.10 15.67
CA VAL A 195 -8.17 4.19 15.10
C VAL A 195 -8.10 4.32 13.58
N VAL A 196 -7.06 5.00 13.07
CA VAL A 196 -6.82 5.20 11.64
C VAL A 196 -5.45 4.67 11.24
N LEU A 197 -5.42 3.84 10.22
CA LEU A 197 -4.22 3.35 9.57
C LEU A 197 -4.15 3.89 8.15
N ILE A 198 -3.19 4.77 7.86
CA ILE A 198 -2.99 5.34 6.53
C ILE A 198 -1.85 4.59 5.82
N VAL A 199 -2.16 4.06 4.63
CA VAL A 199 -1.25 3.23 3.84
C VAL A 199 -0.79 4.03 2.62
N SER A 200 0.49 4.34 2.56
CA SER A 200 1.13 5.10 1.49
C SER A 200 2.08 4.23 0.67
N ALA A 201 2.25 4.56 -0.60
CA ALA A 201 3.11 3.82 -1.53
C ALA A 201 4.61 3.86 -1.16
N SER A 202 5.07 4.86 -0.40
CA SER A 202 6.48 4.97 -0.01
C SER A 202 6.67 5.66 1.33
N GLY A 203 7.83 5.46 1.96
CA GLY A 203 8.19 6.14 3.20
C GLY A 203 8.32 7.66 3.04
N ILE A 204 8.75 8.15 1.87
CA ILE A 204 8.80 9.60 1.59
C ILE A 204 7.39 10.17 1.58
N ARG A 205 6.46 9.52 0.84
CA ARG A 205 5.06 9.92 0.79
C ARG A 205 4.39 9.86 2.17
N ALA A 206 4.68 8.81 2.94
CA ALA A 206 4.19 8.68 4.32
C ALA A 206 4.63 9.88 5.20
N VAL A 207 5.84 10.40 5.03
CA VAL A 207 6.29 11.62 5.75
C VAL A 207 5.45 12.84 5.37
N ASP A 208 5.09 13.00 4.10
CA ASP A 208 4.26 14.13 3.66
C ASP A 208 2.84 14.03 4.22
N VAL A 209 2.27 12.82 4.25
CA VAL A 209 1.00 12.53 4.94
C VAL A 209 1.07 12.90 6.41
N ILE A 210 2.13 12.51 7.13
CA ILE A 210 2.30 12.85 8.55
C ILE A 210 2.37 14.36 8.77
N ARG A 211 3.09 15.09 7.90
CA ARG A 211 3.19 16.57 7.98
C ARG A 211 1.85 17.28 7.77
N ALA A 212 0.91 16.62 7.10
CA ALA A 212 -0.43 17.11 6.85
C ALA A 212 -1.43 16.82 7.98
N LEU A 213 -0.98 16.32 9.14
CA LEU A 213 -1.81 15.97 10.30
C LEU A 213 -1.45 16.74 11.60
N PRO A 214 -1.11 18.04 11.56
CA PRO A 214 -0.70 18.78 12.76
C PRO A 214 -1.74 18.78 13.88
N LEU A 215 -3.03 18.83 13.57
CA LEU A 215 -4.11 18.85 14.55
C LEU A 215 -4.12 17.58 15.41
N PHE A 216 -3.95 16.42 14.78
CA PHE A 216 -3.99 15.12 15.46
C PHE A 216 -2.67 14.81 16.17
N ALA A 217 -1.56 15.34 15.66
CA ALA A 217 -0.26 15.23 16.31
C ALA A 217 -0.19 15.96 17.67
N GLU A 218 -1.09 16.91 17.93
CA GLU A 218 -1.21 17.56 19.25
C GLU A 218 -1.83 16.66 20.33
N ALA A 219 -2.64 15.68 19.93
CA ALA A 219 -3.35 14.77 20.83
C ALA A 219 -2.49 13.55 21.18
N ALA A 220 -1.91 12.91 20.16
CA ALA A 220 -1.03 11.76 20.32
C ALA A 220 0.06 11.74 19.25
N LYS A 221 1.15 11.02 19.51
CA LYS A 221 2.19 10.83 18.49
C LYS A 221 1.65 10.01 17.34
N ILE A 222 1.96 10.42 16.11
CA ILE A 222 1.63 9.66 14.91
C ILE A 222 2.64 8.53 14.75
N GLY A 223 2.16 7.29 14.65
CA GLY A 223 3.02 6.11 14.45
C GLY A 223 3.59 6.06 13.04
N LYS A 224 4.91 5.87 12.93
CA LYS A 224 5.65 5.84 11.65
C LYS A 224 6.02 4.41 11.30
N LEU A 225 5.28 3.79 10.37
CA LEU A 225 5.39 2.37 10.05
C LEU A 225 6.01 2.15 8.66
N PHE A 226 7.24 2.66 8.44
CA PHE A 226 7.96 2.49 7.17
C PHE A 226 9.49 2.48 7.38
N ALA A 227 10.22 1.88 6.43
CA ALA A 227 11.67 1.87 6.42
C ALA A 227 12.21 3.22 5.92
N LYS A 228 12.71 4.06 6.83
CA LYS A 228 13.53 5.23 6.47
C LYS A 228 14.71 5.38 7.42
N HIS A 229 14.40 5.71 8.67
CA HIS A 229 15.38 5.84 9.77
C HIS A 229 14.92 5.17 11.07
N LEU A 230 13.90 4.30 11.00
CA LEU A 230 13.45 3.50 12.13
C LEU A 230 13.53 2.01 11.76
N LYS A 231 14.34 1.27 12.53
CA LYS A 231 14.39 -0.19 12.48
C LYS A 231 13.10 -0.77 13.04
N VAL A 232 12.81 -2.03 12.69
CA VAL A 232 11.61 -2.72 13.19
C VAL A 232 11.60 -2.75 14.72
N ALA A 233 12.72 -3.10 15.36
CA ALA A 233 12.84 -3.11 16.82
C ALA A 233 12.51 -1.76 17.49
N GLU A 234 12.86 -0.63 16.86
CA GLU A 234 12.55 0.70 17.38
C GLU A 234 11.06 1.04 17.24
N GLN A 235 10.40 0.54 16.18
CA GLN A 235 8.96 0.66 16.01
C GLN A 235 8.20 -0.22 16.99
N VAL A 236 8.69 -1.43 17.25
CA VAL A 236 8.12 -2.33 18.26
C VAL A 236 8.12 -1.64 19.61
N TYR A 237 9.29 -1.17 20.04
CA TYR A 237 9.40 -0.40 21.28
C TYR A 237 8.48 0.83 21.30
N PHE A 238 8.38 1.56 20.19
CA PHE A 238 7.50 2.73 20.11
C PHE A 238 6.03 2.35 20.31
N LEU A 239 5.53 1.31 19.63
CA LEU A 239 4.13 0.86 19.69
C LEU A 239 3.78 0.30 21.08
N GLU A 240 4.67 -0.48 21.70
CA GLU A 240 4.48 -1.02 23.05
C GLU A 240 4.46 0.04 24.15
N ASN A 241 5.00 1.23 23.89
CA ASN A 241 5.19 2.28 24.90
C ASN A 241 4.44 3.58 24.62
N THR A 242 3.74 3.69 23.48
CA THR A 242 3.12 4.94 23.06
C THR A 242 1.68 4.72 22.62
N CYS A 243 0.74 5.47 23.20
CA CYS A 243 -0.60 5.60 22.64
C CYS A 243 -0.54 6.33 21.29
N THR A 244 -1.14 5.72 20.26
CA THR A 244 -1.18 6.25 18.90
C THR A 244 -2.60 6.19 18.37
N HIS A 245 -3.19 7.31 17.98
CA HIS A 245 -4.51 7.32 17.34
C HIS A 245 -4.44 7.10 15.82
N ILE A 246 -3.34 7.54 15.21
CA ILE A 246 -3.10 7.44 13.78
C ILE A 246 -1.73 6.81 13.56
N CYS A 247 -1.67 5.82 12.68
CA CYS A 247 -0.43 5.26 12.16
C CYS A 247 -0.37 5.48 10.65
N VAL A 248 0.82 5.80 10.13
CA VAL A 248 1.07 6.01 8.70
C VAL A 248 2.25 5.14 8.29
N GLY A 249 2.10 4.37 7.22
CA GLY A 249 3.10 3.39 6.84
C GLY A 249 3.06 2.91 5.41
N THR A 250 4.01 2.04 5.10
CA THR A 250 4.07 1.27 3.85
C THR A 250 3.51 -0.13 4.08
N PRO A 251 2.84 -0.76 3.10
CA PRO A 251 2.20 -2.07 3.28
C PRO A 251 3.10 -3.12 3.93
N ASN A 252 4.31 -3.32 3.40
CA ASN A 252 5.27 -4.30 3.89
C ASN A 252 5.58 -4.18 5.40
N ARG A 253 5.76 -2.94 5.89
CA ARG A 253 6.11 -2.72 7.30
C ARG A 253 4.90 -2.84 8.21
N ILE A 254 3.73 -2.41 7.74
CA ILE A 254 2.47 -2.58 8.47
C ILE A 254 2.17 -4.08 8.64
N ASP A 255 2.26 -4.84 7.56
CA ASP A 255 2.11 -6.29 7.54
C ASP A 255 3.02 -6.97 8.57
N LYS A 256 4.31 -6.61 8.59
CA LYS A 256 5.26 -7.15 9.56
C LYS A 256 4.86 -6.86 11.01
N LEU A 257 4.44 -5.63 11.31
CA LEU A 257 4.09 -5.22 12.68
C LEU A 257 2.75 -5.81 13.16
N ILE A 258 1.81 -6.06 12.25
CA ILE A 258 0.57 -6.81 12.56
C ILE A 258 0.92 -8.28 12.82
N SER A 259 1.71 -8.88 11.93
CA SER A 259 2.10 -10.30 12.02
C SER A 259 2.93 -10.60 13.28
N ASP A 260 3.74 -9.65 13.72
CA ASP A 260 4.50 -9.74 14.98
C ASP A 260 3.61 -9.53 16.23
N GLY A 261 2.33 -9.21 16.07
CA GLY A 261 1.38 -8.98 17.17
C GLY A 261 1.57 -7.65 17.91
N VAL A 262 2.36 -6.73 17.34
CA VAL A 262 2.76 -5.49 18.01
C VAL A 262 1.86 -4.30 17.65
N LEU A 263 1.34 -4.26 16.42
CA LEU A 263 0.33 -3.29 16.03
C LEU A 263 -1.06 -3.81 16.41
N ASP A 264 -1.62 -3.30 17.50
CA ASP A 264 -2.94 -3.70 17.98
C ASP A 264 -4.05 -3.11 17.09
N LEU A 265 -4.88 -3.97 16.50
CA LEU A 265 -5.98 -3.56 15.63
C LEU A 265 -7.32 -3.44 16.37
N SER A 266 -7.35 -3.63 17.69
CA SER A 266 -8.57 -3.64 18.52
C SER A 266 -9.48 -2.44 18.28
N ARG A 267 -8.88 -1.25 18.10
CA ARG A 267 -9.56 0.04 17.88
C ARG A 267 -9.68 0.48 16.42
N LEU A 268 -9.15 -0.30 15.48
CA LEU A 268 -9.04 0.12 14.09
C LEU A 268 -10.44 0.26 13.45
N GLU A 269 -10.77 1.48 13.00
CA GLU A 269 -12.05 1.78 12.34
C GLU A 269 -11.87 2.13 10.87
N LEU A 270 -10.71 2.67 10.50
CA LEU A 270 -10.45 3.15 9.14
C LEU A 270 -9.07 2.73 8.66
N VAL A 271 -9.03 2.02 7.54
CA VAL A 271 -7.84 1.88 6.69
C VAL A 271 -7.97 2.85 5.52
N LEU A 272 -7.09 3.85 5.47
CA LEU A 272 -7.07 4.86 4.44
C LEU A 272 -5.96 4.56 3.43
N ILE A 273 -6.33 4.25 2.19
CA ILE A 273 -5.39 4.07 1.10
C ILE A 273 -5.07 5.44 0.50
N ASP A 274 -3.84 5.91 0.70
CA ASP A 274 -3.31 7.12 0.08
C ASP A 274 -3.01 6.82 -1.40
N ALA A 275 -4.00 7.12 -2.25
CA ALA A 275 -3.98 6.83 -3.68
C ALA A 275 -3.30 7.95 -4.47
N HIS A 276 -2.29 8.58 -3.88
CA HIS A 276 -1.47 9.59 -4.52
C HIS A 276 -0.82 9.07 -5.80
N THR A 277 -1.01 9.82 -6.88
CA THR A 277 -0.43 9.53 -8.18
C THR A 277 1.03 9.97 -8.27
N ASP A 278 1.94 9.06 -8.57
CA ASP A 278 3.36 9.37 -8.80
C ASP A 278 3.61 10.12 -10.13
N ALA A 279 4.87 10.49 -10.39
CA ALA A 279 5.27 11.17 -11.63
C ALA A 279 4.93 10.37 -12.91
N LYS A 280 4.80 9.03 -12.80
CA LYS A 280 4.45 8.11 -13.89
C LYS A 280 2.95 7.85 -13.98
N LYS A 281 2.11 8.63 -13.28
CA LYS A 281 0.66 8.48 -13.25
C LYS A 281 0.16 7.17 -12.62
N ARG A 282 0.95 6.58 -11.71
CA ARG A 282 0.61 5.35 -11.00
C ARG A 282 0.25 5.62 -9.54
N THR A 283 -0.70 4.88 -9.02
CA THR A 283 -1.07 4.84 -7.61
C THR A 283 -0.48 3.60 -6.92
N ILE A 284 -0.72 3.48 -5.62
CA ILE A 284 -0.39 2.27 -4.84
C ILE A 284 -1.02 0.98 -5.40
N LEU A 285 -2.13 1.09 -6.15
CA LEU A 285 -2.82 -0.03 -6.80
C LEU A 285 -2.18 -0.44 -8.14
N ASP A 286 -1.34 0.41 -8.74
CA ASP A 286 -0.80 0.19 -10.09
C ASP A 286 0.62 -0.40 -10.05
N ILE A 287 1.42 -0.02 -9.05
CA ILE A 287 2.81 -0.46 -8.90
C ILE A 287 2.82 -1.91 -8.42
N GLN A 288 3.37 -2.84 -9.22
CA GLN A 288 3.22 -4.28 -9.00
C GLN A 288 3.71 -4.73 -7.61
N GLU A 289 4.92 -4.36 -7.23
CA GLU A 289 5.53 -4.78 -5.97
C GLU A 289 4.73 -4.26 -4.77
N ILE A 290 4.31 -2.99 -4.83
CA ILE A 290 3.53 -2.35 -3.77
C ILE A 290 2.11 -2.90 -3.72
N ARG A 291 1.51 -3.20 -4.87
CA ARG A 291 0.19 -3.83 -4.98
C ARG A 291 0.20 -5.21 -4.32
N VAL A 292 1.22 -6.04 -4.61
CA VAL A 292 1.37 -7.35 -3.99
C VAL A 292 1.49 -7.22 -2.47
N ASP A 293 2.34 -6.32 -1.98
CA ASP A 293 2.47 -6.07 -0.54
C ASP A 293 1.18 -5.52 0.08
N LEU A 294 0.44 -4.66 -0.63
CA LEU A 294 -0.85 -4.11 -0.18
C LEU A 294 -1.90 -5.20 0.02
N PHE A 295 -2.10 -6.07 -0.96
CA PHE A 295 -3.11 -7.12 -0.84
C PHE A 295 -2.70 -8.27 0.05
N ARG A 296 -1.39 -8.51 0.22
CA ARG A 296 -0.87 -9.38 1.27
C ARG A 296 -1.22 -8.84 2.66
N MET A 297 -0.95 -7.55 2.89
CA MET A 297 -1.29 -6.86 4.15
C MET A 297 -2.81 -6.86 4.40
N LEU A 298 -3.62 -6.47 3.41
CA LEU A 298 -5.08 -6.40 3.56
C LEU A 298 -5.73 -7.79 3.71
N GLY A 299 -5.06 -8.85 3.24
CA GLY A 299 -5.46 -10.25 3.36
C GLY A 299 -4.92 -10.96 4.60
N LEU A 300 -4.40 -10.21 5.60
CA LEU A 300 -4.12 -10.76 6.92
C LEU A 300 -5.45 -11.06 7.63
N GLU A 301 -5.56 -12.23 8.24
CA GLU A 301 -6.79 -12.70 8.93
C GLU A 301 -7.35 -11.64 9.89
N ALA A 302 -6.49 -11.00 10.68
CA ALA A 302 -6.87 -9.95 11.62
C ALA A 302 -7.54 -8.71 10.97
N LEU A 303 -7.25 -8.41 9.70
CA LEU A 303 -7.89 -7.34 8.93
C LEU A 303 -9.10 -7.86 8.16
N GLU A 304 -8.99 -9.03 7.54
CA GLU A 304 -10.10 -9.66 6.82
C GLU A 304 -11.34 -9.82 7.72
N ASP A 305 -11.14 -10.33 8.94
CA ASP A 305 -12.22 -10.54 9.90
C ASP A 305 -12.90 -9.21 10.27
N LYS A 306 -12.12 -8.14 10.43
CA LYS A 306 -12.64 -6.81 10.73
C LYS A 306 -13.43 -6.21 9.58
N PHE A 307 -12.98 -6.43 8.33
CA PHE A 307 -13.73 -6.01 7.14
C PHE A 307 -15.02 -6.81 6.99
N LYS A 308 -14.97 -8.13 7.15
CA LYS A 308 -16.13 -9.04 7.08
C LYS A 308 -17.15 -8.73 8.19
N ALA A 309 -16.69 -8.46 9.41
CA ALA A 309 -17.53 -8.05 10.54
C ALA A 309 -18.03 -6.59 10.46
N GLY A 310 -17.52 -5.79 9.51
CA GLY A 310 -17.89 -4.39 9.34
C GLY A 310 -17.35 -3.43 10.41
N GLN A 311 -16.42 -3.88 11.25
CA GLN A 311 -15.77 -3.09 12.30
C GLN A 311 -14.81 -2.04 11.73
N THR A 312 -14.17 -2.37 10.60
CA THR A 312 -13.23 -1.49 9.92
C THR A 312 -13.73 -1.19 8.51
N LYS A 313 -13.57 0.06 8.07
CA LYS A 313 -13.83 0.48 6.69
C LYS A 313 -12.53 0.78 5.94
N LEU A 314 -12.55 0.51 4.64
CA LEU A 314 -11.51 0.94 3.69
C LEU A 314 -12.00 2.20 2.98
N ALA A 315 -11.14 3.21 2.84
CA ALA A 315 -11.42 4.39 2.02
C ALA A 315 -10.22 4.75 1.16
N PHE A 316 -10.46 5.44 0.05
CA PHE A 316 -9.43 5.96 -0.83
C PHE A 316 -9.32 7.47 -0.68
N PHE A 317 -8.09 7.96 -0.48
CA PHE A 317 -7.76 9.37 -0.47
C PHE A 317 -6.93 9.71 -1.71
#